data_AF-A0A4R4ECX0-F1
#
_entry.id   AF-A0A4R4ECX0-F1
#
_cell.length_a   1.000
_cell.length_b   1.000
_cell.length_c   1.000
_cell.angle_alpha   90.00
_cell.angle_beta   90.00
_cell.angle_gamma   90.00
#
_symmetry.space_group_name_H-M   'P 1'
#
loop_
_entity.id
_entity.type
_entity.pdbx_description
1 polymer ?
#
loop_
_entity_poly.entity_id
_entity_poly.type
_entity_poly.pdbx_seq_one_letter_code
_entity_poly.pdbx_strand_id
1 'polypeptide(L)'
;MKNKRMLIAIISLGLFAAISVSPLSALADRAIQLMMNGANVNGDFKPITIDGTTYVQLRPIAEELGATLTWDQDTNVVGILSSDNQSLAKQVKLLQQTILASTPEEAVQKYAEGVKTRNGAVQYAMLTPGLQDQKKSTFEEMSWVTGVSSPWVEKYTIDKGTQISEGQWKFKITYAYNTAKNESSTEEALVTVNKIKDYWYISSIE
;
A
#
# COMPACT_ATOMS: atom_id res chain seq x y z
N MET A 1 23.00 -103.42 37.67
CA MET A 1 21.69 -103.44 36.97
C MET A 1 21.61 -102.22 36.06
N LYS A 2 21.52 -102.44 34.74
CA LYS A 2 21.46 -101.41 33.69
C LYS A 2 20.00 -101.03 33.43
N ASN A 3 19.59 -99.79 33.70
CA ASN A 3 18.28 -99.28 33.24
C ASN A 3 18.46 -97.94 32.51
N LYS A 4 18.41 -97.99 31.17
CA LYS A 4 18.14 -96.87 30.27
C LYS A 4 16.71 -96.38 30.48
N ARG A 5 16.49 -95.08 30.72
CA ARG A 5 15.29 -94.33 30.30
C ARG A 5 15.63 -92.89 29.93
N MET A 6 15.96 -92.78 28.65
CA MET A 6 15.76 -91.70 27.68
C MET A 6 14.80 -90.52 28.06
N LEU A 7 15.34 -89.30 27.89
CA LEU A 7 14.76 -88.07 27.30
C LEU A 7 13.69 -87.17 27.99
N ILE A 8 13.94 -85.86 27.78
CA ILE A 8 13.05 -84.66 27.80
C ILE A 8 12.99 -83.88 29.12
N ALA A 9 13.79 -82.82 29.21
CA ALA A 9 13.34 -81.45 29.52
C ALA A 9 14.55 -80.48 29.53
N ILE A 10 15.14 -80.28 28.36
CA ILE A 10 15.81 -79.01 28.07
C ILE A 10 14.66 -78.00 27.93
N ILE A 11 14.52 -77.09 28.89
CA ILE A 11 13.86 -75.75 28.85
C ILE A 11 13.65 -75.35 30.31
N SER A 12 14.71 -74.85 30.95
CA SER A 12 14.60 -74.06 32.19
C SER A 12 15.70 -73.01 32.27
N LEU A 13 16.18 -72.55 31.11
CA LEU A 13 17.02 -71.38 30.93
C LEU A 13 16.32 -70.44 29.94
N GLY A 14 15.23 -69.83 30.40
CA GLY A 14 14.36 -69.02 29.54
C GLY A 14 13.34 -68.20 30.30
N LEU A 15 13.68 -67.78 31.53
CA LEU A 15 12.86 -66.86 32.33
C LEU A 15 13.72 -65.70 32.84
N PHE A 16 14.60 -65.16 31.99
CA PHE A 16 14.92 -63.75 32.05
C PHE A 16 13.89 -63.07 31.16
N ALA A 17 12.71 -62.82 31.74
CA ALA A 17 11.68 -62.04 31.09
C ALA A 17 12.30 -60.70 30.70
N ALA A 18 12.48 -60.51 29.41
CA ALA A 18 12.82 -59.23 28.82
C ALA A 18 11.80 -58.23 29.34
N ILE A 19 12.25 -57.33 30.21
CA ILE A 19 11.57 -56.05 30.40
C ILE A 19 11.77 -55.36 29.06
N SER A 20 10.83 -55.58 28.14
CA SER A 20 10.70 -54.77 26.94
C SER A 20 10.33 -53.38 27.43
N VAL A 21 11.36 -52.57 27.70
CA VAL A 21 11.21 -51.13 27.72
C VAL A 21 10.76 -50.81 26.30
N SER A 22 9.45 -50.68 26.10
CA SER A 22 8.94 -50.09 24.88
C SER A 22 9.62 -48.73 24.82
N PRO A 23 10.32 -48.39 23.72
CA PRO A 23 10.77 -47.02 23.58
C PRO A 23 9.51 -46.18 23.72
N LEU A 24 9.47 -45.33 24.75
CA LEU A 24 8.47 -44.29 24.85
C LEU A 24 8.64 -43.53 23.54
N SER A 25 7.72 -43.75 22.59
CA SER A 25 7.74 -43.03 21.33
C SER A 25 7.73 -41.57 21.73
N ALA A 26 8.89 -40.92 21.62
CA ALA A 26 8.99 -39.49 21.84
C ALA A 26 7.89 -38.90 20.98
N LEU A 27 6.97 -38.16 21.60
CA LEU A 27 6.01 -37.36 20.86
C LEU A 27 6.88 -36.46 20.00
N ALA A 28 7.06 -36.83 18.74
CA ALA A 28 7.72 -35.99 17.76
C ALA A 28 6.94 -34.68 17.82
N ASP A 29 7.61 -33.62 18.27
CA ASP A 29 7.07 -32.28 18.29
C ASP A 29 6.50 -32.01 16.89
N ARG A 30 5.17 -32.00 16.77
CA ARG A 30 4.55 -31.92 15.45
C ARG A 30 4.83 -30.52 14.94
N ALA A 31 5.83 -30.42 14.06
CA ALA A 31 6.17 -29.16 13.42
C ALA A 31 4.88 -28.53 12.85
N ILE A 32 4.61 -27.30 13.26
CA ILE A 32 3.42 -26.56 12.83
C ILE A 32 3.49 -26.42 11.30
N GLN A 33 2.49 -26.94 10.61
CA GLN A 33 2.36 -26.84 9.16
C GLN A 33 1.44 -25.66 8.83
N LEU A 34 1.89 -24.82 7.90
CA LEU A 34 1.10 -23.71 7.38
C LEU A 34 0.43 -24.16 6.09
N MET A 35 -0.90 -24.13 6.06
CA MET A 35 -1.70 -24.49 4.90
C MET A 35 -2.58 -23.31 4.47
N MET A 36 -2.68 -23.09 3.17
CA MET A 36 -3.58 -22.10 2.56
C MET A 36 -4.31 -22.75 1.39
N ASN A 37 -5.64 -22.61 1.34
CA ASN A 37 -6.49 -23.21 0.30
C ASN A 37 -6.24 -24.71 0.06
N GLY A 38 -5.84 -25.45 1.12
CA GLY A 38 -5.53 -26.88 1.04
C GLY A 38 -4.11 -27.21 0.55
N ALA A 39 -3.30 -26.22 0.17
CA ALA A 39 -1.90 -26.37 -0.20
C ALA A 39 -0.96 -25.99 0.95
N ASN A 40 0.21 -26.62 1.03
CA ASN A 40 1.26 -26.24 1.99
C ASN A 40 1.95 -24.96 1.55
N VAL A 41 2.03 -23.98 2.45
CA VAL A 41 2.78 -22.75 2.25
C VAL A 41 4.17 -22.96 2.84
N ASN A 42 5.18 -23.06 1.98
CA ASN A 42 6.56 -23.18 2.40
C ASN A 42 7.15 -21.79 2.67
N GLY A 43 7.82 -21.64 3.81
CA GLY A 43 8.60 -20.45 4.11
C GLY A 43 9.98 -20.83 4.64
N ASP A 44 10.90 -19.87 4.63
CA ASP A 44 12.31 -20.06 5.01
C ASP A 44 12.51 -20.35 6.51
N PHE A 45 11.61 -19.84 7.35
CA PHE A 45 11.53 -20.04 8.80
C PHE A 45 10.30 -20.87 9.22
N LYS A 46 10.51 -21.79 10.15
CA LYS A 46 9.42 -22.54 10.77
C LYS A 46 8.54 -21.61 11.63
N PRO A 47 7.23 -21.89 11.74
CA PRO A 47 6.39 -21.18 12.70
C PRO A 47 6.93 -21.33 14.12
N ILE A 48 6.86 -20.25 14.90
CA ILE A 48 7.30 -20.23 16.30
C ILE A 48 6.14 -19.84 17.20
N THR A 49 6.04 -20.43 18.39
CA THR A 49 5.03 -20.05 19.37
C THR A 49 5.69 -19.26 20.49
N ILE A 50 5.23 -18.03 20.70
CA ILE A 50 5.65 -17.16 21.81
C ILE A 50 4.40 -16.83 22.61
N ASP A 51 4.41 -17.13 23.91
CA ASP A 51 3.30 -16.86 24.85
C ASP A 51 1.93 -17.35 24.35
N GLY A 52 1.90 -18.54 23.73
CA GLY A 52 0.69 -19.15 23.18
C GLY A 52 0.24 -18.59 21.82
N THR A 53 0.94 -17.60 21.27
CA THR A 53 0.69 -17.05 19.93
C THR A 53 1.66 -17.66 18.92
N THR A 54 1.14 -18.24 17.85
CA THR A 54 1.94 -18.78 16.75
C THR A 54 2.23 -17.69 15.72
N TYR A 55 3.51 -17.40 15.52
CA TYR A 55 4.02 -16.47 14.51
C TYR A 55 4.44 -17.25 13.27
N VAL A 56 4.03 -16.74 12.12
CA VAL A 56 4.31 -17.29 10.80
C VAL A 56 4.89 -16.19 9.92
N GLN A 57 5.64 -16.57 8.89
CA GLN A 57 6.21 -15.59 7.97
C GLN A 57 5.12 -14.96 7.12
N LEU A 58 5.15 -13.62 7.05
CA LEU A 58 4.20 -12.84 6.28
C LEU A 58 4.36 -13.03 4.76
N ARG A 59 5.61 -13.09 4.27
CA ARG A 59 5.90 -13.06 2.82
C ARG A 59 5.27 -14.23 2.04
N PRO A 60 5.50 -15.51 2.42
CA PRO A 60 4.90 -16.64 1.70
C PRO A 60 3.37 -16.61 1.69
N ILE A 61 2.76 -16.12 2.77
CA ILE A 61 1.30 -15.97 2.89
C ILE A 61 0.80 -14.92 1.91
N ALA A 62 1.40 -13.73 1.92
CA ALA A 62 0.97 -12.65 1.04
C ALA A 62 1.22 -12.98 -0.44
N GLU A 63 2.32 -13.63 -0.79
CA GLU A 63 2.61 -14.07 -2.17
C GLU A 63 1.61 -15.13 -2.66
N GLU A 64 1.25 -16.10 -1.81
CA GLU A 64 0.21 -17.11 -2.13
C GLU A 64 -1.17 -16.47 -2.35
N LEU A 65 -1.46 -15.35 -1.65
CA LEU A 65 -2.66 -14.54 -1.86
C LEU A 65 -2.57 -13.61 -3.08
N GLY A 66 -1.53 -13.72 -3.90
CA GLY A 66 -1.31 -12.89 -5.08
C GLY A 66 -0.91 -11.45 -4.75
N ALA A 67 -0.42 -11.20 -3.54
CA ALA A 67 0.07 -9.90 -3.11
C ALA A 67 1.60 -9.81 -3.16
N THR A 68 2.11 -8.60 -3.37
CA THR A 68 3.54 -8.29 -3.31
C THR A 68 3.85 -7.46 -2.07
N LEU A 69 4.99 -7.71 -1.42
CA LEU A 69 5.42 -6.94 -0.26
C LEU A 69 6.42 -5.87 -0.66
N THR A 70 6.25 -4.67 -0.12
CA THR A 70 7.22 -3.59 -0.20
C THR A 70 7.72 -3.22 1.19
N TRP A 71 8.96 -2.73 1.28
CA TRP A 71 9.52 -2.19 2.50
C TRP A 71 9.91 -0.74 2.27
N ASP A 72 9.32 0.16 3.06
CA ASP A 72 9.75 1.55 3.15
C ASP A 72 10.63 1.69 4.41
N GLN A 73 11.93 1.87 4.18
CA GLN A 73 12.91 1.97 5.25
C GLN A 73 12.83 3.30 6.01
N ASP A 74 12.39 4.39 5.36
CA ASP A 74 12.34 5.71 5.98
C ASP A 74 11.19 5.79 6.99
N THR A 75 10.08 5.12 6.70
CA THR A 75 8.88 5.11 7.54
C THR A 75 8.71 3.84 8.39
N ASN A 76 9.57 2.83 8.20
CA ASN A 76 9.46 1.50 8.80
C ASN A 76 8.11 0.82 8.51
N VAL A 77 7.60 0.98 7.28
CA VAL A 77 6.29 0.45 6.85
C VAL A 77 6.47 -0.75 5.92
N VAL A 78 5.75 -1.83 6.23
CA VAL A 78 5.53 -2.96 5.31
C VAL A 78 4.27 -2.70 4.51
N GLY A 79 4.39 -2.59 3.19
CA GLY A 79 3.25 -2.53 2.27
C GLY A 79 2.87 -3.91 1.76
N ILE A 80 1.57 -4.23 1.72
CA ILE A 80 1.03 -5.45 1.11
C ILE A 80 0.10 -5.02 -0.02
N LEU A 81 0.45 -5.37 -1.26
CA LEU A 81 -0.26 -4.93 -2.45
C LEU A 81 -0.86 -6.13 -3.18
N SER A 82 -2.19 -6.32 -3.10
CA SER A 82 -2.88 -7.33 -3.92
C SER A 82 -2.72 -7.05 -5.41
N SER A 83 -2.77 -8.08 -6.25
CA SER A 83 -2.63 -7.98 -7.72
C SER A 83 -3.57 -6.94 -8.34
N ASP A 84 -4.82 -6.87 -7.87
CA ASP A 84 -5.83 -5.93 -8.37
C ASP A 84 -5.44 -4.49 -8.03
N ASN A 85 -4.97 -4.27 -6.79
CA ASN A 85 -4.49 -2.95 -6.35
C ASN A 85 -3.22 -2.53 -7.11
N GLN A 86 -2.36 -3.46 -7.53
CA GLN A 86 -1.20 -3.17 -8.35
C GLN A 86 -1.58 -2.73 -9.77
N SER A 87 -2.55 -3.41 -10.40
CA SER A 87 -3.06 -3.05 -11.73
C SER A 87 -3.69 -1.66 -11.71
N LEU A 88 -4.54 -1.38 -10.72
CA LEU A 88 -5.16 -0.07 -10.53
C LEU A 88 -4.13 1.02 -10.23
N ALA A 89 -3.16 0.75 -9.34
CA ALA A 89 -2.09 1.71 -9.05
C ALA A 89 -1.26 2.02 -10.30
N LYS A 90 -0.95 1.01 -11.12
CA LYS A 90 -0.25 1.21 -12.40
C LYS A 90 -1.09 2.04 -13.38
N GLN A 91 -2.38 1.74 -13.51
CA GLN A 91 -3.29 2.51 -14.35
C GLN A 91 -3.34 3.98 -13.90
N VAL A 92 -3.54 4.24 -12.60
CA VAL A 92 -3.53 5.59 -12.03
C VAL A 92 -2.21 6.30 -12.29
N LYS A 93 -1.08 5.63 -12.08
CA LYS A 93 0.25 6.20 -12.36
C LYS A 93 0.43 6.59 -13.83
N LEU A 94 -0.02 5.75 -14.76
CA LEU A 94 0.06 6.05 -16.19
C LEU A 94 -0.87 7.20 -16.58
N LEU A 95 -2.08 7.28 -15.99
CA LEU A 95 -2.99 8.40 -16.18
C LEU A 95 -2.41 9.70 -15.58
N GLN A 96 -1.75 9.63 -14.42
CA GLN A 96 -1.08 10.77 -13.83
C GLN A 96 0.06 11.30 -14.71
N GLN A 97 0.77 10.41 -15.42
CA GLN A 97 1.80 10.82 -16.37
C GLN A 97 1.27 11.64 -17.54
N THR A 98 0.04 11.37 -18.01
CA THR A 98 -0.55 12.13 -19.13
C THR A 98 -0.98 13.54 -18.73
N ILE A 99 -1.20 13.78 -17.44
CA ILE A 99 -1.58 15.10 -16.92
C ILE A 99 -0.37 15.91 -16.44
N LEU A 100 0.85 15.37 -16.47
CA LEU A 100 2.04 16.15 -16.12
C LEU A 100 2.18 17.37 -17.05
N ALA A 101 2.44 18.53 -16.46
CA ALA A 101 2.56 19.78 -17.19
C ALA A 101 4.00 20.04 -17.60
N SER A 102 4.24 20.33 -18.88
CA SER A 102 5.57 20.62 -19.42
C SER A 102 5.91 22.11 -19.37
N THR A 103 4.91 22.97 -19.14
CA THR A 103 5.07 24.43 -18.97
C THR A 103 4.43 24.90 -17.66
N PRO A 104 4.88 26.05 -17.09
CA PRO A 104 4.27 26.61 -15.89
C PRO A 104 2.81 27.03 -16.12
N GLU A 105 2.46 27.54 -17.31
CA GLU A 105 1.10 27.90 -17.70
C GLU A 105 0.17 26.68 -17.72
N GLU A 106 0.65 25.55 -18.25
CA GLU A 106 -0.12 24.31 -18.31
C GLU A 106 -0.40 23.77 -16.90
N ALA A 107 0.57 23.87 -15.98
CA ALA A 107 0.41 23.42 -14.59
C ALA A 107 -0.68 24.22 -13.87
N VAL A 108 -0.63 25.55 -13.95
CA VAL A 108 -1.63 26.41 -13.31
C VAL A 108 -3.00 26.26 -13.98
N GLN A 109 -3.06 26.07 -15.29
CA GLN A 109 -4.32 25.83 -16.01
C GLN A 109 -4.96 24.52 -15.59
N LYS A 110 -4.20 23.41 -15.53
CA LYS A 110 -4.71 22.11 -15.08
C LYS A 110 -5.20 22.17 -13.64
N TYR A 111 -4.49 22.86 -12.75
CA TYR A 111 -4.94 23.08 -11.38
C TYR A 111 -6.25 23.88 -11.33
N ALA A 112 -6.34 25.00 -12.05
CA ALA A 112 -7.54 25.83 -12.11
C ALA A 112 -8.76 25.08 -12.67
N GLU A 113 -8.55 24.27 -13.72
CA GLU A 113 -9.58 23.40 -14.26
C GLU A 113 -10.01 22.34 -13.25
N GLY A 114 -9.06 21.78 -12.49
CA GLY A 114 -9.34 20.86 -11.38
C GLY A 114 -10.23 21.50 -10.31
N VAL A 115 -9.97 22.76 -9.93
CA VAL A 115 -10.84 23.52 -9.00
C VAL A 115 -12.23 23.72 -9.61
N LYS A 116 -12.30 24.17 -10.87
CA LYS A 116 -13.56 24.42 -11.57
C LYS A 116 -14.45 23.18 -11.67
N THR A 117 -13.85 22.06 -12.04
CA THR A 117 -14.53 20.78 -12.24
C THR A 117 -14.70 19.97 -10.96
N ARG A 118 -14.23 20.50 -9.82
CA ARG A 118 -14.19 19.81 -8.52
C ARG A 118 -13.42 18.50 -8.54
N ASN A 119 -12.49 18.36 -9.48
CA ASN A 119 -11.65 17.19 -9.59
C ASN A 119 -10.45 17.33 -8.65
N GLY A 120 -10.62 16.84 -7.42
CA GLY A 120 -9.59 16.86 -6.40
C GLY A 120 -8.39 15.98 -6.75
N ALA A 121 -8.58 14.91 -7.51
CA ALA A 121 -7.49 14.08 -7.99
C ALA A 121 -6.56 14.86 -8.96
N VAL A 122 -7.12 15.68 -9.85
CA VAL A 122 -6.34 16.56 -10.74
C VAL A 122 -5.63 17.66 -9.94
N GLN A 123 -6.33 18.31 -9.00
CA GLN A 123 -5.71 19.33 -8.14
C GLN A 123 -4.52 18.75 -7.39
N TYR A 124 -4.72 17.61 -6.72
CA TYR A 124 -3.68 16.89 -5.98
C TYR A 124 -2.51 16.48 -6.86
N ALA A 125 -2.77 15.93 -8.06
CA ALA A 125 -1.71 15.51 -8.97
C ALA A 125 -0.83 16.67 -9.45
N MET A 126 -1.35 17.90 -9.47
CA MET A 126 -0.58 19.09 -9.82
C MET A 126 0.23 19.65 -8.66
N LEU A 127 0.04 19.19 -7.43
CA LEU A 127 0.84 19.64 -6.28
C LEU A 127 2.26 19.05 -6.33
N THR A 128 3.24 19.80 -5.81
CA THR A 128 4.58 19.26 -5.52
C THR A 128 4.49 18.08 -4.55
N PRO A 129 5.45 17.12 -4.56
CA PRO A 129 5.43 15.97 -3.65
C PRO A 129 5.27 16.37 -2.17
N GLY A 130 5.96 17.42 -1.73
CA GLY A 130 5.84 17.90 -0.35
C GLY A 130 4.45 18.44 0.00
N LEU A 131 3.73 19.05 -0.95
CA LEU A 131 2.34 19.47 -0.76
C LEU A 131 1.36 18.30 -0.88
N GLN A 132 1.65 17.31 -1.71
CA GLN A 132 0.87 16.07 -1.80
C GLN A 132 0.85 15.39 -0.43
N ASP A 133 2.01 15.18 0.19
CA ASP A 133 2.10 14.55 1.51
C ASP A 133 1.31 15.32 2.57
N GLN A 134 1.37 16.65 2.55
CA GLN A 134 0.64 17.51 3.51
C GLN A 134 -0.87 17.52 3.30
N LYS A 135 -1.35 17.42 2.05
CA LYS A 135 -2.77 17.62 1.70
C LYS A 135 -3.53 16.32 1.45
N LYS A 136 -2.84 15.17 1.39
CA LYS A 136 -3.44 13.87 1.06
C LYS A 136 -4.69 13.56 1.87
N SER A 137 -4.61 13.65 3.20
CA SER A 137 -5.77 13.38 4.09
C SER A 137 -6.97 14.24 3.73
N THR A 138 -6.76 15.52 3.48
CA THR A 138 -7.82 16.47 3.11
C THR A 138 -8.52 16.07 1.81
N PHE A 139 -7.77 15.66 0.78
CA PHE A 139 -8.37 15.20 -0.48
C PHE A 139 -9.09 13.85 -0.33
N GLU A 140 -8.53 12.93 0.46
CA GLU A 140 -9.13 11.61 0.73
C GLU A 140 -10.44 11.74 1.53
N GLU A 141 -10.48 12.61 2.55
CA GLU A 141 -11.68 12.93 3.33
C GLU A 141 -12.81 13.49 2.45
N MET A 142 -12.47 14.25 1.42
CA MET A 142 -13.41 14.76 0.41
C MET A 142 -13.74 13.75 -0.69
N SER A 143 -13.29 12.49 -0.58
CA SER A 143 -13.46 11.47 -1.62
C SER A 143 -12.98 11.95 -3.01
N TRP A 144 -11.92 12.76 -3.04
CA TRP A 144 -11.34 13.36 -4.24
C TRP A 144 -12.26 14.31 -5.03
N VAL A 145 -13.38 14.74 -4.44
CA VAL A 145 -14.30 15.73 -5.02
C VAL A 145 -14.31 16.98 -4.15
N THR A 146 -13.66 18.06 -4.61
CA THR A 146 -13.49 19.26 -3.78
C THR A 146 -14.70 20.18 -3.82
N GLY A 147 -15.09 20.73 -2.67
CA GLY A 147 -16.17 21.70 -2.55
C GLY A 147 -17.57 21.07 -2.45
N VAL A 148 -18.60 21.91 -2.46
CA VAL A 148 -20.03 21.53 -2.33
C VAL A 148 -20.82 22.05 -3.51
N SER A 149 -22.12 21.75 -3.61
CA SER A 149 -22.97 22.16 -4.75
C SER A 149 -22.95 23.65 -5.07
N SER A 150 -22.94 24.53 -4.07
CA SER A 150 -22.90 25.99 -4.18
C SER A 150 -22.09 26.60 -3.01
N PRO A 151 -21.21 27.59 -3.25
CA PRO A 151 -20.89 28.19 -4.54
C PRO A 151 -20.06 27.25 -5.44
N TRP A 152 -20.11 27.47 -6.75
CA TRP A 152 -19.27 26.76 -7.73
C TRP A 152 -18.54 27.74 -8.64
N VAL A 153 -17.35 27.37 -9.10
CA VAL A 153 -16.64 28.15 -10.09
C VAL A 153 -17.32 27.96 -11.45
N GLU A 154 -17.87 29.04 -11.99
CA GLU A 154 -18.47 29.05 -13.33
C GLU A 154 -17.38 29.19 -14.41
N LYS A 155 -16.40 30.06 -14.15
CA LYS A 155 -15.24 30.30 -15.02
C LYS A 155 -14.04 30.78 -14.21
N TYR A 156 -12.87 30.73 -14.83
CA TYR A 156 -11.67 31.35 -14.28
C TYR A 156 -10.90 32.08 -15.38
N THR A 157 -10.06 33.02 -14.96
CA THR A 157 -9.05 33.65 -15.80
C THR A 157 -7.69 33.50 -15.13
N ILE A 158 -6.63 33.43 -15.93
CA ILE A 158 -5.25 33.33 -15.44
C ILE A 158 -4.49 34.51 -16.05
N ASP A 159 -3.94 35.36 -15.20
CA ASP A 159 -3.09 36.46 -15.63
C ASP A 159 -1.78 35.92 -16.19
N LYS A 160 -1.09 36.74 -17.01
CA LYS A 160 0.24 36.40 -17.51
C LYS A 160 1.19 36.11 -16.34
N GLY A 161 1.83 34.95 -16.38
CA GLY A 161 2.79 34.53 -15.35
C GLY A 161 3.98 35.48 -15.24
N THR A 162 4.50 35.60 -14.01
CA THR A 162 5.75 36.31 -13.73
C THR A 162 6.78 35.31 -13.23
N GLN A 163 7.93 35.23 -13.91
CA GLN A 163 9.04 34.42 -13.45
C GLN A 163 9.68 35.06 -12.22
N ILE A 164 9.70 34.35 -11.09
CA ILE A 164 10.29 34.84 -9.84
C ILE A 164 11.79 34.49 -9.80
N SER A 165 12.12 33.28 -10.25
CA SER A 165 13.49 32.76 -10.35
C SER A 165 13.57 31.64 -11.40
N GLU A 166 14.75 31.08 -11.63
CA GLU A 166 14.90 29.94 -12.55
C GLU A 166 14.06 28.75 -12.05
N GLY A 167 13.19 28.23 -12.91
CA GLY A 167 12.30 27.11 -12.56
C GLY A 167 11.15 27.49 -11.62
N GLN A 168 10.85 28.78 -11.40
CA GLN A 168 9.76 29.21 -10.53
C GLN A 168 8.97 30.38 -11.11
N TRP A 169 7.65 30.26 -11.13
CA TRP A 169 6.74 31.26 -11.67
C TRP A 169 5.57 31.53 -10.72
N LYS A 170 5.08 32.77 -10.67
CA LYS A 170 3.85 33.16 -9.97
C LYS A 170 2.76 33.50 -10.98
N PHE A 171 1.55 33.06 -10.70
CA PHE A 171 0.34 33.36 -11.46
C PHE A 171 -0.73 33.89 -10.52
N LYS A 172 -1.63 34.71 -11.06
CA LYS A 172 -2.88 35.08 -10.39
C LYS A 172 -4.01 34.39 -11.13
N ILE A 173 -4.81 33.62 -10.40
CA ILE A 173 -6.05 33.03 -10.91
C ILE A 173 -7.20 33.83 -10.32
N THR A 174 -8.14 34.27 -11.16
CA THR A 174 -9.39 34.86 -10.71
C THR A 174 -10.51 33.87 -11.00
N TYR A 175 -11.13 33.34 -9.95
CA TYR A 175 -12.28 32.45 -10.04
C TYR A 175 -13.56 33.27 -9.95
N ALA A 176 -14.46 33.09 -10.91
CA ALA A 176 -15.82 33.63 -10.83
C ALA A 176 -16.74 32.53 -10.30
N TYR A 177 -17.26 32.77 -9.10
CA TYR A 177 -18.20 31.89 -8.43
C TYR A 177 -19.64 32.28 -8.72
N ASN A 178 -20.50 31.28 -8.78
CA ASN A 178 -21.94 31.43 -8.86
C ASN A 178 -22.60 30.58 -7.76
N THR A 179 -23.78 31.00 -7.32
CA THR A 179 -24.59 30.28 -6.34
C THR A 179 -25.87 29.76 -6.93
N ALA A 180 -26.57 28.87 -6.23
CA ALA A 180 -27.89 28.39 -6.63
C ALA A 180 -28.95 29.50 -6.74
N LYS A 181 -28.66 30.70 -6.21
CA LYS A 181 -29.51 31.89 -6.30
C LYS A 181 -29.10 32.84 -7.44
N ASN A 182 -28.17 32.43 -8.30
CA ASN A 182 -27.55 33.25 -9.35
C ASN A 182 -26.81 34.48 -8.79
N GLU A 183 -26.26 34.37 -7.58
CA GLU A 183 -25.40 35.41 -7.00
C GLU A 183 -23.96 35.17 -7.47
N SER A 184 -23.35 36.18 -8.05
CA SER A 184 -21.97 36.10 -8.55
C SER A 184 -20.99 36.76 -7.60
N SER A 185 -19.84 36.12 -7.41
CA SER A 185 -18.70 36.67 -6.69
C SER A 185 -17.39 36.27 -7.37
N THR A 186 -16.29 36.93 -7.02
CA THR A 186 -14.96 36.59 -7.52
C THR A 186 -13.98 36.43 -6.37
N GLU A 187 -13.08 35.47 -6.51
CA GLU A 187 -11.97 35.26 -5.59
C GLU A 187 -10.66 35.20 -6.39
N GLU A 188 -9.60 35.77 -5.83
CA GLU A 188 -8.27 35.72 -6.43
C GLU A 188 -7.40 34.76 -5.62
N ALA A 189 -6.65 33.91 -6.32
CA ALA A 189 -5.65 33.02 -5.73
C ALA A 189 -4.29 33.30 -6.39
N LEU A 190 -3.26 33.48 -5.56
CA LEU A 190 -1.89 33.62 -6.00
C LEU A 190 -1.20 32.26 -5.96
N VAL A 191 -0.83 31.74 -7.13
CA VAL A 191 -0.30 30.39 -7.28
C VAL A 191 1.15 30.42 -7.71
N THR A 192 2.02 29.77 -6.94
CA THR A 192 3.42 29.59 -7.30
C THR A 192 3.64 28.20 -7.87
N VAL A 193 4.28 28.11 -9.03
CA VAL A 193 4.65 26.84 -9.66
C VAL A 193 6.16 26.67 -9.72
N ASN A 194 6.61 25.47 -9.39
CA ASN A 194 8.02 25.08 -9.38
C ASN A 194 8.26 23.95 -10.39
N LYS A 195 9.39 24.02 -11.08
CA LYS A 195 9.89 22.96 -11.94
C LYS A 195 10.56 21.89 -11.09
N ILE A 196 10.18 20.63 -11.29
CA ILE A 196 10.83 19.46 -10.70
C ILE A 196 11.15 18.51 -11.84
N LYS A 197 12.46 18.30 -12.08
CA LYS A 197 12.97 17.60 -13.27
C LYS A 197 12.41 18.24 -14.55
N ASP A 198 11.58 17.53 -15.29
CA ASP A 198 11.04 17.95 -16.59
C ASP A 198 9.64 18.58 -16.51
N TYR A 199 9.00 18.57 -15.33
CA TYR A 199 7.60 18.95 -15.17
C TYR A 199 7.39 20.07 -14.17
N TRP A 200 6.21 20.69 -14.23
CA TRP A 200 5.82 21.83 -13.42
C TRP A 200 4.69 21.48 -12.46
N TYR A 201 4.81 21.96 -11.23
CA TYR A 201 3.90 21.62 -10.14
C TYR A 201 3.55 22.86 -9.32
N ILE A 202 2.35 22.90 -8.77
CA ILE A 202 1.91 23.88 -7.79
C ILE A 202 2.66 23.66 -6.48
N SER A 203 3.34 24.70 -6.01
CA SER A 203 4.21 24.70 -4.83
C SER A 203 3.70 25.61 -3.71
N SER A 204 2.81 26.55 -4.02
CA SER A 204 2.10 27.39 -3.05
C SER A 204 0.81 27.92 -3.66
N ILE A 205 -0.21 28.10 -2.83
CA ILE A 205 -1.47 28.78 -3.13
C ILE A 205 -1.73 29.73 -1.95
N GLU A 206 -1.83 31.03 -2.24
CA GLU A 206 -2.06 32.12 -1.29
C GLU A 206 -3.38 32.84 -1.60
#